data_AF-A0A4Q6GDP7-F1
#
_entry.id   AF-A0A4Q6GDP7-F1
#
_cell.length_a   1.000
_cell.length_b   1.000
_cell.length_c   1.000
_cell.angle_alpha   90.00
_cell.angle_beta   90.00
_cell.angle_gamma   90.00
#
_symmetry.space_group_name_H-M   'P 1'
#
loop_
_entity.id
_entity.type
_entity.pdbx_description
1 polymer ?
#
loop_
_entity_poly.entity_id
_entity_poly.type
_entity_poly.pdbx_seq_one_letter_code
_entity_poly.pdbx_strand_id
1 'polypeptide(L)'
;MPSFADRRTTGSSVPPAIEKRRAAPLSLAAWRQFISVAKPYWLGDKKKQAWLLLSLLLVLMLVETKLAVMLNNQAGEMTSALAGREGDRFWTAVRACLYTLASAVPVYAFYYFMRDVFANKWRRWLTGRFLDGYLKGRKYYQVGSDSEIDNPDQRISEDINTFTGRSIHFLLIFIGSIMQLVAFSAVLWSISHVLVGVLAVYAFTGTVVALYVFGNPLIQLNFWQLRREADFRFSLMRLRENAESIAFYRGEAQERAHIDGKFHLAIDNFTRLIRKQCSLNLFQRTFSQLTLVLPFMILANGVL
;
A
#
# COMPACT_ATOMS: atom_id res chain seq x y z
N MET A 1 32.14 19.13 -70.24
CA MET A 1 31.94 17.69 -70.56
C MET A 1 32.21 16.87 -69.30
N PRO A 2 31.48 15.75 -69.11
CA PRO A 2 30.74 15.34 -67.88
C PRO A 2 31.59 14.50 -66.90
N SER A 3 31.18 14.02 -65.70
CA SER A 3 29.94 13.38 -65.23
C SER A 3 29.99 13.25 -63.68
N PHE A 4 29.03 13.80 -62.93
CA PHE A 4 27.94 13.11 -62.20
C PHE A 4 28.26 11.80 -61.44
N ALA A 5 27.94 11.89 -60.13
CA ALA A 5 27.43 10.87 -59.19
C ALA A 5 28.42 9.90 -58.52
N ASP A 6 28.53 10.01 -57.18
CA ASP A 6 27.87 9.00 -56.34
C ASP A 6 27.42 9.59 -54.98
N ARG A 7 26.27 9.10 -54.53
CA ARG A 7 25.45 9.57 -53.43
C ARG A 7 25.41 8.44 -52.40
N ARG A 8 25.47 8.84 -51.12
CA ARG A 8 24.93 8.14 -49.94
C ARG A 8 25.74 6.95 -49.40
N THR A 9 26.36 7.19 -48.25
CA THR A 9 26.23 6.28 -47.10
C THR A 9 25.79 7.09 -45.89
N THR A 10 24.47 7.29 -45.77
CA THR A 10 23.84 7.69 -44.51
C THR A 10 24.02 6.54 -43.53
N GLY A 11 24.98 6.69 -42.61
CA GLY A 11 25.07 5.83 -41.44
C GLY A 11 23.79 5.97 -40.63
N SER A 12 22.92 4.96 -40.69
CA SER A 12 21.76 4.83 -39.81
C SER A 12 22.27 4.62 -38.38
N SER A 13 22.38 5.70 -37.60
CA SER A 13 22.55 5.60 -36.16
C SER A 13 21.23 5.08 -35.57
N VAL A 14 21.09 3.76 -35.52
CA VAL A 14 20.06 3.09 -34.74
C VAL A 14 20.18 3.63 -33.31
N PRO A 15 19.15 4.30 -32.74
CA PRO A 15 19.22 4.72 -31.36
C PRO A 15 19.43 3.48 -30.49
N PRO A 16 20.31 3.53 -29.47
CA PRO A 16 20.60 2.36 -28.65
C PRO A 16 19.29 1.84 -28.07
N ALA A 17 19.04 0.55 -28.27
CA ALA A 17 17.88 -0.12 -27.71
C ALA A 17 17.85 0.18 -26.21
N ILE A 18 16.78 0.83 -25.76
CA ILE A 18 16.52 1.04 -24.33
C ILE A 18 16.47 -0.36 -23.72
N GLU A 19 17.56 -0.76 -23.07
CA GLU A 19 17.59 -1.99 -22.30
C GLU A 19 16.34 -1.97 -21.42
N LYS A 20 15.48 -2.98 -21.61
CA LYS A 20 14.36 -3.23 -20.71
C LYS A 20 14.99 -3.49 -19.34
N ARG A 21 15.21 -2.44 -18.54
CA ARG A 21 15.43 -2.54 -17.10
C ARG A 21 14.22 -3.28 -16.58
N ARG A 22 14.37 -4.60 -16.41
CA ARG A 22 13.41 -5.42 -15.69
C ARG A 22 13.20 -4.70 -14.37
N ALA A 23 12.02 -4.12 -14.18
CA ALA A 23 11.66 -3.50 -12.91
C ALA A 23 11.84 -4.60 -11.86
N ALA A 24 12.89 -4.48 -11.05
CA ALA A 24 13.25 -5.51 -10.09
C ALA A 24 12.08 -5.68 -9.12
N PRO A 25 11.58 -6.90 -8.90
CA PRO A 25 10.55 -7.13 -7.90
C PRO A 25 11.19 -6.84 -6.53
N LEU A 26 10.49 -6.10 -5.66
CA LEU A 26 10.89 -5.83 -4.26
C LEU A 26 12.40 -5.69 -4.08
N SER A 27 13.01 -4.70 -4.76
CA SER A 27 14.47 -4.62 -4.77
C SER A 27 14.99 -4.33 -3.35
N LEU A 28 16.01 -5.06 -2.94
CA LEU A 28 16.81 -4.74 -1.74
C LEU A 28 17.24 -3.26 -1.72
N ALA A 29 17.41 -2.66 -2.91
CA ALA A 29 17.68 -1.24 -3.07
C ALA A 29 16.54 -0.35 -2.56
N ALA A 30 15.28 -0.64 -2.91
CA ALA A 30 14.12 0.11 -2.40
C ALA A 30 13.99 0.00 -0.88
N TRP A 31 14.26 -1.17 -0.30
CA TRP A 31 14.28 -1.36 1.15
C TRP A 31 15.39 -0.54 1.84
N ARG A 32 16.60 -0.52 1.24
CA ARG A 32 17.70 0.32 1.73
C ARG A 32 17.37 1.81 1.66
N GLN A 33 16.73 2.26 0.58
CA GLN A 33 16.26 3.64 0.43
C GLN A 33 15.22 3.99 1.50
N PHE A 34 14.22 3.13 1.71
CA PHE A 34 13.22 3.29 2.77
C PHE A 34 13.88 3.46 4.16
N ILE A 35 14.82 2.56 4.51
CA ILE A 35 15.53 2.64 5.79
C ILE A 35 16.33 3.93 5.90
N SER A 36 17.00 4.38 4.84
CA SER A 36 17.79 5.61 4.87
C SER A 36 16.95 6.87 5.20
N VAL A 37 15.71 6.92 4.73
CA VAL A 37 14.78 8.02 4.99
C VAL A 37 14.14 7.91 6.38
N ALA A 38 13.81 6.69 6.83
CA ALA A 38 13.14 6.47 8.11
C ALA A 38 14.11 6.53 9.32
N LYS A 39 15.28 5.89 9.21
CA LYS A 39 16.26 5.72 10.31
C LYS A 39 16.56 7.01 11.10
N PRO A 40 16.73 8.19 10.48
CA PRO A 40 17.03 9.42 11.20
C PRO A 40 16.00 9.82 12.27
N TYR A 41 14.70 9.56 12.04
CA TYR A 41 13.66 9.87 13.01
C TYR A 41 13.66 8.91 14.21
N TRP A 42 13.88 7.63 13.94
CA TRP A 42 13.81 6.54 14.91
C TRP A 42 15.06 6.41 15.79
N LEU A 43 16.24 6.78 15.27
CA LEU A 43 17.51 6.66 15.98
C LEU A 43 18.18 8.00 16.31
N GLY A 44 17.72 9.10 15.72
CA GLY A 44 18.26 10.44 15.94
C GLY A 44 17.61 11.15 17.13
N ASP A 45 17.50 12.48 16.99
CA ASP A 45 17.19 13.40 18.09
C ASP A 45 15.78 13.21 18.71
N LYS A 46 14.85 12.62 17.95
CA LYS A 46 13.46 12.38 18.37
C LYS A 46 13.16 10.92 18.75
N LYS A 47 14.18 10.06 18.88
CA LYS A 47 14.00 8.64 19.20
C LYS A 47 13.11 8.38 20.41
N LYS A 48 13.34 9.09 21.53
CA LYS A 48 12.56 8.90 22.77
C LYS A 48 11.06 9.15 22.54
N GLN A 49 10.73 10.20 21.79
CA GLN A 49 9.35 10.55 21.47
C GLN A 49 8.73 9.54 20.51
N ALA A 50 9.48 9.10 19.49
CA ALA A 50 9.00 8.10 18.53
C ALA A 50 8.68 6.75 19.23
N TRP A 51 9.59 6.27 20.08
CA TRP A 51 9.39 5.02 20.83
C TRP A 51 8.28 5.12 21.87
N LEU A 52 8.11 6.27 22.53
CA LEU A 52 7.00 6.49 23.47
C LEU A 52 5.63 6.50 22.77
N LEU A 53 5.53 7.16 21.61
CA LEU A 53 4.29 7.16 20.82
C LEU A 53 3.99 5.76 20.27
N LEU A 54 5.01 5.04 19.82
CA LEU A 54 4.86 3.65 19.40
C LEU A 54 4.40 2.77 20.56
N SER A 55 5.02 2.84 21.73
CA SER A 55 4.62 2.04 22.90
C SER A 55 3.19 2.36 23.35
N LEU A 56 2.81 3.64 23.34
CA LEU A 56 1.43 4.05 23.64
C LEU A 56 0.44 3.43 22.65
N LEU A 57 0.75 3.44 21.36
CA LEU A 57 -0.09 2.82 20.34
C LEU A 57 -0.18 1.30 20.50
N LEU A 58 0.90 0.63 20.89
CA LEU A 58 0.87 -0.80 21.18
C LEU A 58 -0.02 -1.13 22.38
N VAL A 59 0.04 -0.32 23.45
CA VAL A 59 -0.86 -0.46 24.60
C VAL A 59 -2.31 -0.23 24.19
N LEU A 60 -2.59 0.86 23.45
CA LEU A 60 -3.94 1.14 22.96
C LEU A 60 -4.47 0.02 22.06
N MET A 61 -3.64 -0.55 21.19
CA MET A 61 -4.00 -1.67 20.33
C MET A 61 -4.35 -2.93 21.15
N LEU A 62 -3.62 -3.21 22.24
CA LEU A 62 -3.94 -4.30 23.17
C LEU A 62 -5.26 -4.07 23.90
N VAL A 63 -5.49 -2.83 24.38
CA VAL A 63 -6.74 -2.45 25.05
C VAL A 63 -7.92 -2.56 24.09
N GLU A 64 -7.78 -2.05 22.86
CA GLU A 64 -8.78 -2.17 21.80
C GLU A 64 -9.11 -3.64 21.53
N THR A 65 -8.09 -4.48 21.37
CA THR A 65 -8.27 -5.93 21.15
C THR A 65 -9.01 -6.58 22.31
N LYS A 66 -8.67 -6.23 23.56
CA LYS A 66 -9.34 -6.78 24.75
C LYS A 66 -10.81 -6.35 24.81
N LEU A 67 -11.11 -5.09 24.52
CA LEU A 67 -12.49 -4.58 24.50
C LEU A 67 -13.31 -5.25 23.38
N ALA A 68 -12.71 -5.48 22.21
CA ALA A 68 -13.34 -6.22 21.13
C ALA A 68 -13.68 -7.67 21.54
N VAL A 69 -12.77 -8.37 22.24
CA VAL A 69 -13.04 -9.71 22.78
C VAL A 69 -14.15 -9.68 23.84
N MET A 70 -14.16 -8.68 24.73
CA MET A 70 -15.24 -8.54 25.72
C MET A 70 -16.60 -8.33 25.07
N LEU A 71 -16.68 -7.49 24.03
CA LEU A 71 -17.91 -7.31 23.24
C LEU A 71 -18.33 -8.61 22.54
N ASN A 72 -17.38 -9.37 21.98
CA ASN A 72 -17.67 -10.65 21.32
C ASN A 72 -18.21 -11.70 22.30
N ASN A 73 -17.56 -11.86 23.45
CA ASN A 73 -18.03 -12.74 24.52
C ASN A 73 -19.43 -12.34 24.99
N GLN A 74 -19.67 -11.04 25.12
CA GLN A 74 -20.96 -10.54 25.56
C GLN A 74 -22.07 -10.78 24.53
N ALA A 75 -21.74 -10.71 23.23
CA ALA A 75 -22.65 -11.10 22.16
C ALA A 75 -23.00 -12.59 22.23
N GLY A 76 -22.01 -13.46 22.43
CA GLY A 76 -22.24 -14.90 22.64
C GLY A 76 -23.14 -15.18 23.85
N GLU A 77 -22.92 -14.48 24.95
CA GLU A 77 -23.73 -14.61 26.17
C GLU A 77 -25.19 -14.18 25.95
N MET A 78 -25.43 -13.07 25.23
CA MET A 78 -26.79 -12.65 24.86
C MET A 78 -27.49 -13.70 23.98
N THR A 79 -26.79 -14.27 23.00
CA THR A 79 -27.33 -15.35 22.16
C THR A 79 -27.64 -16.60 22.97
N SER A 80 -26.75 -17.00 23.89
CA SER A 80 -26.97 -18.16 24.76
C SER A 80 -28.14 -17.96 25.71
N ALA A 81 -28.27 -16.78 26.33
CA ALA A 81 -29.37 -16.46 27.23
C ALA A 81 -30.72 -16.43 26.50
N LEU A 82 -30.75 -15.91 25.28
CA LEU A 82 -31.96 -15.90 24.45
C LEU A 82 -32.39 -17.32 24.06
N ALA A 83 -31.43 -18.18 23.69
CA ALA A 83 -31.70 -19.59 23.39
C ALA A 83 -32.22 -20.35 24.62
N GLY A 84 -31.66 -20.06 25.80
CA GLY A 84 -32.11 -20.63 27.09
C GLY A 84 -33.39 -20.02 27.65
N ARG A 85 -33.94 -18.96 27.03
CA ARG A 85 -35.09 -18.18 27.53
C ARG A 85 -34.85 -17.58 28.93
N GLU A 86 -33.61 -17.23 29.25
CA GLU A 86 -33.19 -16.69 30.56
C GLU A 86 -33.17 -15.14 30.53
N GLY A 87 -34.27 -14.52 30.92
CA GLY A 87 -34.45 -13.06 30.85
C GLY A 87 -33.43 -12.25 31.69
N ASP A 88 -33.19 -12.66 32.93
CA ASP A 88 -32.29 -11.91 33.84
C ASP A 88 -30.83 -11.96 33.36
N ARG A 89 -30.40 -13.12 32.85
CA ARG A 89 -29.08 -13.31 32.24
C ARG A 89 -28.93 -12.46 30.99
N PHE A 90 -29.97 -12.41 30.15
CA PHE A 90 -29.98 -11.56 28.96
C PHE A 90 -29.86 -10.07 29.30
N TRP A 91 -30.63 -9.54 30.25
CA TRP A 91 -30.55 -8.11 30.60
C TRP A 91 -29.25 -7.74 31.32
N THR A 92 -28.67 -8.66 32.09
CA THR A 92 -27.34 -8.49 32.68
C THR A 92 -26.28 -8.43 31.59
N ALA A 93 -26.37 -9.33 30.61
CA ALA A 93 -25.53 -9.36 29.43
C ALA A 93 -25.62 -8.07 28.59
N VAL A 94 -26.83 -7.56 28.36
CA VAL A 94 -27.06 -6.29 27.67
C VAL A 94 -26.39 -5.12 28.40
N ARG A 95 -26.58 -5.01 29.72
CA ARG A 95 -25.95 -3.92 30.50
C ARG A 95 -24.43 -3.98 30.45
N ALA A 96 -23.84 -5.17 30.63
CA ALA A 96 -22.40 -5.37 30.50
C ALA A 96 -21.89 -5.02 29.10
N CYS A 97 -22.67 -5.32 28.06
CA CYS A 97 -22.37 -4.92 26.68
C CYS A 97 -22.32 -3.41 26.54
N LEU A 98 -23.34 -2.71 27.07
CA LEU A 98 -23.42 -1.25 27.00
C LEU A 98 -22.27 -0.57 27.75
N TYR A 99 -21.88 -1.07 28.92
CA TYR A 99 -20.71 -0.54 29.64
C TYR A 99 -19.39 -0.78 28.89
N THR A 100 -19.23 -1.97 28.30
CA THR A 100 -18.07 -2.28 27.46
C THR A 100 -18.06 -1.40 26.21
N LEU A 101 -19.22 -1.15 25.59
CA LEU A 101 -19.34 -0.28 24.42
C LEU A 101 -19.02 1.18 24.75
N ALA A 102 -19.55 1.68 25.88
CA ALA A 102 -19.30 3.04 26.36
C ALA A 102 -17.81 3.30 26.64
N SER A 103 -17.04 2.28 27.03
CA SER A 103 -15.59 2.37 27.19
C SER A 103 -14.81 2.11 25.88
N ALA A 104 -15.28 1.20 25.04
CA ALA A 104 -14.65 0.84 23.77
C ALA A 104 -14.64 1.98 22.75
N VAL A 105 -15.78 2.65 22.56
CA VAL A 105 -15.91 3.68 21.52
C VAL A 105 -14.90 4.83 21.71
N PRO A 106 -14.74 5.43 22.90
CA PRO A 106 -13.70 6.44 23.13
C PRO A 106 -12.28 5.92 22.91
N VAL A 107 -11.98 4.68 23.33
CA VAL A 107 -10.66 4.07 23.16
C VAL A 107 -10.34 3.89 21.67
N TYR A 108 -11.28 3.39 20.87
CA TYR A 108 -11.09 3.22 19.43
C TYR A 108 -10.83 4.58 18.75
N ALA A 109 -11.66 5.59 19.07
CA ALA A 109 -11.46 6.94 18.54
C ALA A 109 -10.10 7.53 18.95
N PHE A 110 -9.70 7.33 20.21
CA PHE A 110 -8.42 7.80 20.73
C PHE A 110 -7.22 7.09 20.10
N TYR A 111 -7.32 5.79 19.79
CA TYR A 111 -6.30 5.05 19.05
C TYR A 111 -6.06 5.67 17.66
N TYR A 112 -7.13 5.91 16.89
CA TYR A 112 -7.02 6.55 15.57
C TYR A 112 -6.42 7.96 15.67
N PHE A 113 -6.89 8.74 16.65
CA PHE A 113 -6.35 10.07 16.92
C PHE A 113 -4.84 10.02 17.23
N MET A 114 -4.40 9.12 18.12
CA MET A 114 -2.98 8.96 18.47
C MET A 114 -2.13 8.50 17.29
N ARG A 115 -2.65 7.60 16.46
CA ARG A 115 -1.99 7.15 15.23
C ARG A 115 -1.72 8.32 14.30
N ASP A 116 -2.73 9.15 14.07
CA ASP A 116 -2.64 10.28 13.14
C ASP A 116 -1.77 11.41 13.72
N VAL A 117 -1.82 11.64 15.03
CA VAL A 117 -0.88 12.52 15.74
C VAL A 117 0.56 12.04 15.56
N PHE A 118 0.81 10.73 15.65
CA PHE A 118 2.15 10.18 15.44
C PHE A 118 2.64 10.39 14.00
N ALA A 119 1.83 10.03 13.01
CA ALA A 119 2.15 10.25 11.60
C ALA A 119 2.43 11.72 11.31
N ASN A 120 1.64 12.65 11.85
CA ASN A 120 1.82 14.08 11.65
C ASN A 120 3.09 14.62 12.34
N LYS A 121 3.42 14.13 13.55
CA LYS A 121 4.67 14.51 14.22
C LYS A 121 5.90 14.05 13.45
N TRP A 122 5.85 12.85 12.87
CA TRP A 122 6.91 12.36 12.00
C TRP A 122 7.00 13.18 10.71
N ARG A 123 5.86 13.47 10.05
CA ARG A 123 5.79 14.35 8.88
C ARG A 123 6.45 15.69 9.15
N ARG A 124 6.03 16.38 10.22
CA ARG A 124 6.57 17.70 10.59
C ARG A 124 8.10 17.67 10.75
N TRP A 125 8.62 16.63 11.41
CA TRP A 125 10.05 16.47 11.59
C TRP A 125 10.78 16.19 10.27
N LEU A 126 10.25 15.29 9.45
CA LEU A 126 10.89 14.88 8.19
C LEU A 126 10.87 16.02 7.17
N THR A 127 9.74 16.71 7.01
CA THR A 127 9.63 17.91 6.17
C THR A 127 10.62 18.98 6.62
N GLY A 128 10.74 19.27 7.92
CA GLY A 128 11.73 20.22 8.43
C GLY A 128 13.16 19.83 8.04
N ARG A 129 13.54 18.57 8.26
CA ARG A 129 14.88 18.07 7.86
C ARG A 129 15.16 18.21 6.37
N PHE A 130 14.18 17.92 5.51
CA PHE A 130 14.34 18.04 4.06
C PHE A 130 14.40 19.51 3.62
N LEU A 131 13.59 20.39 4.22
CA LEU A 131 13.65 21.83 3.95
C LEU A 131 15.00 22.42 4.36
N ASP A 132 15.51 22.08 5.55
CA ASP A 132 16.82 22.53 6.01
C ASP A 132 17.92 22.11 5.03
N GLY A 133 17.87 20.86 4.54
CA GLY A 133 18.81 20.35 3.54
C GLY A 133 18.67 21.01 2.16
N TYR A 134 17.44 21.29 1.73
CA TYR A 134 17.12 21.88 0.43
C TYR A 134 17.53 23.36 0.34
N LEU A 135 17.38 24.11 1.43
CA LEU A 135 17.78 25.52 1.50
C LEU A 135 19.27 25.71 1.79
N LYS A 136 19.94 24.70 2.36
CA LYS A 136 21.37 24.77 2.69
C LYS A 136 22.23 24.86 1.44
N GLY A 137 23.14 25.84 1.40
CA GLY A 137 24.16 25.95 0.35
C GLY A 137 23.61 26.11 -1.07
N ARG A 138 22.44 26.76 -1.23
CA ARG A 138 21.75 26.93 -2.53
C ARG A 138 21.46 25.61 -3.26
N LYS A 139 21.29 24.51 -2.51
CA LYS A 139 20.92 23.20 -3.06
C LYS A 139 19.65 23.26 -3.91
N TYR A 140 18.67 24.09 -3.55
CA TYR A 140 17.48 24.34 -4.36
C TYR A 140 17.78 24.75 -5.81
N TYR A 141 18.86 25.51 -6.04
CA TYR A 141 19.29 25.92 -7.37
C TYR A 141 20.01 24.77 -8.11
N GLN A 142 20.90 24.06 -7.41
CA GLN A 142 21.64 22.92 -7.97
C GLN A 142 20.72 21.77 -8.39
N VAL A 143 19.72 21.46 -7.57
CA VAL A 143 18.73 20.41 -7.85
C VAL A 143 17.84 20.80 -9.03
N GLY A 144 17.48 22.08 -9.17
CA GLY A 144 16.72 22.56 -10.34
C GLY A 144 17.50 22.53 -11.65
N SER A 145 18.84 22.56 -11.60
CA SER A 145 19.70 22.40 -12.77
C SER A 145 20.02 20.94 -13.12
N ASP A 146 19.67 19.99 -12.24
CA ASP A 146 19.97 18.57 -12.40
C ASP A 146 18.74 17.81 -12.91
N SER A 147 18.82 17.24 -14.12
CA SER A 147 17.71 16.54 -14.77
C SER A 147 17.33 15.21 -14.10
N GLU A 148 18.12 14.71 -13.15
CA GLU A 148 17.81 13.45 -12.45
C GLU A 148 16.70 13.58 -11.39
N ILE A 149 16.49 14.76 -10.82
CA ILE A 149 15.54 14.97 -9.71
C ILE A 149 14.36 15.84 -10.15
N ASP A 150 13.30 15.17 -10.57
CA ASP A 150 12.05 15.84 -10.96
C ASP A 150 11.20 16.24 -9.74
N ASN A 151 10.56 17.41 -9.83
CA ASN A 151 9.59 18.02 -8.89
C ASN A 151 9.95 17.93 -7.39
N PRO A 152 11.02 18.60 -6.93
CA PRO A 152 11.45 18.55 -5.52
C PRO A 152 10.41 19.13 -4.55
N ASP A 153 9.61 20.08 -4.99
CA ASP A 153 8.49 20.67 -4.26
C ASP A 153 7.37 19.65 -3.98
N GLN A 154 7.01 18.84 -4.99
CA GLN A 154 6.05 17.76 -4.83
C GLN A 154 6.56 16.70 -3.85
N ARG A 155 7.85 16.32 -3.96
CA ARG A 155 8.46 15.34 -3.06
C ARG A 155 8.42 15.79 -1.60
N ILE A 156 8.71 17.06 -1.33
CA ILE A 156 8.73 17.60 0.04
C ILE A 156 7.32 17.77 0.61
N SER A 157 6.34 18.17 -0.22
CA SER A 157 4.98 18.49 0.22
C SER A 157 4.05 17.27 0.29
N GLU A 158 4.06 16.42 -0.73
CA GLU A 158 3.14 15.29 -0.91
C GLU A 158 3.78 13.94 -0.58
N ASP A 159 4.98 13.66 -1.10
CA ASP A 159 5.58 12.34 -0.93
C ASP A 159 5.99 12.10 0.53
N ILE A 160 6.53 13.11 1.22
CA ILE A 160 6.82 13.00 2.66
C ILE A 160 5.54 12.69 3.45
N ASN A 161 4.42 13.34 3.15
CA ASN A 161 3.14 13.09 3.81
C ASN A 161 2.69 11.64 3.60
N THR A 162 2.68 11.21 2.34
CA THR A 162 2.29 9.85 1.94
C THR A 162 3.23 8.81 2.57
N PHE A 163 4.53 9.07 2.56
CA PHE A 163 5.56 8.21 3.15
C PHE A 163 5.33 8.02 4.64
N THR A 164 5.23 9.10 5.43
CA THR A 164 5.07 8.98 6.89
C THR A 164 3.74 8.35 7.27
N GLY A 165 2.65 8.74 6.60
CA GLY A 165 1.32 8.21 6.87
C GLY A 165 1.21 6.71 6.55
N ARG A 166 1.59 6.30 5.34
CA ARG A 166 1.57 4.89 4.94
C ARG A 166 2.54 4.06 5.77
N SER A 167 3.73 4.57 6.08
CA SER A 167 4.72 3.83 6.88
C SER A 167 4.22 3.51 8.28
N ILE A 168 3.63 4.48 9.00
CA ILE A 168 3.04 4.22 10.33
C ILE A 168 1.87 3.24 10.22
N HIS A 169 1.00 3.43 9.22
CA HIS A 169 -0.13 2.53 9.01
C HIS A 169 0.32 1.08 8.78
N PHE A 170 1.28 0.87 7.86
CA PHE A 170 1.85 -0.46 7.60
C PHE A 170 2.57 -1.03 8.81
N LEU A 171 3.34 -0.23 9.55
CA LEU A 171 4.02 -0.67 10.76
C LEU A 171 3.03 -1.20 11.81
N LEU A 172 1.94 -0.48 12.06
CA LEU A 172 0.93 -0.89 13.03
C LEU A 172 0.14 -2.12 12.58
N ILE A 173 -0.25 -2.18 11.29
CA ILE A 173 -0.87 -3.40 10.72
C ILE A 173 0.06 -4.59 10.87
N PHE A 174 1.36 -4.42 10.57
CA PHE A 174 2.34 -5.50 10.64
C PHE A 174 2.51 -6.01 12.07
N ILE A 175 2.68 -5.12 13.05
CA ILE A 175 2.81 -5.50 14.46
C ILE A 175 1.51 -6.17 14.95
N GLY A 176 0.35 -5.58 14.64
CA GLY A 176 -0.94 -6.17 14.97
C GLY A 176 -1.13 -7.58 14.39
N SER A 177 -0.71 -7.77 13.13
CA SER A 177 -0.77 -9.08 12.46
C SER A 177 0.14 -10.11 13.12
N ILE A 178 1.36 -9.73 13.53
CA ILE A 178 2.27 -10.62 14.27
C ILE A 178 1.65 -11.00 15.61
N MET A 179 1.11 -10.02 16.34
CA MET A 179 0.50 -10.29 17.65
C MET A 179 -0.70 -11.23 17.53
N GLN A 180 -1.57 -11.00 16.54
CA GLN A 180 -2.67 -11.90 16.23
C GLN A 180 -2.17 -13.29 15.84
N LEU A 181 -1.16 -13.38 14.97
CA LEU A 181 -0.57 -14.65 14.56
C LEU A 181 -0.05 -15.43 15.76
N VAL A 182 0.72 -14.80 16.65
CA VAL A 182 1.24 -15.45 17.86
C VAL A 182 0.11 -15.88 18.79
N ALA A 183 -0.85 -15.01 19.07
CA ALA A 183 -1.96 -15.30 19.99
C ALA A 183 -2.84 -16.44 19.47
N PHE A 184 -3.30 -16.38 18.21
CA PHE A 184 -4.13 -17.42 17.62
C PHE A 184 -3.36 -18.71 17.38
N SER A 185 -2.08 -18.64 17.00
CA SER A 185 -1.26 -19.85 16.89
C SER A 185 -1.11 -20.53 18.24
N ALA A 186 -0.90 -19.79 19.34
CA ALA A 186 -0.81 -20.37 20.67
C ALA A 186 -2.12 -21.06 21.11
N VAL A 187 -3.26 -20.40 20.92
CA VAL A 187 -4.58 -20.99 21.21
C VAL A 187 -4.81 -22.23 20.34
N LEU A 188 -4.56 -22.14 19.03
CA LEU A 188 -4.80 -23.26 18.13
C LEU A 188 -3.86 -24.43 18.38
N TRP A 189 -2.60 -24.15 18.75
CA TRP A 189 -1.62 -25.17 19.12
C TRP A 189 -2.05 -25.97 20.34
N SER A 190 -2.70 -25.34 21.32
CA SER A 190 -3.29 -26.04 22.46
C SER A 190 -4.45 -26.97 22.09
N ILE A 191 -5.09 -26.75 20.94
CA ILE A 191 -6.21 -27.57 20.45
C ILE A 191 -5.70 -28.68 19.52
N SER A 192 -4.94 -28.32 18.47
CA SER A 192 -4.43 -29.28 17.48
C SER A 192 -3.17 -28.78 16.78
N HIS A 193 -2.06 -29.49 16.99
CA HIS A 193 -0.78 -29.20 16.35
C HIS A 193 -0.80 -29.50 14.85
N VAL A 194 -1.52 -30.56 14.45
CA VAL A 194 -1.70 -30.95 13.04
C VAL A 194 -2.43 -29.85 12.27
N LEU A 195 -3.49 -29.29 12.87
CA LEU A 195 -4.25 -28.21 12.24
C LEU A 195 -3.40 -26.96 12.02
N VAL A 196 -2.55 -26.58 12.99
CA VAL A 196 -1.60 -25.48 12.81
C VAL A 196 -0.65 -25.74 11.64
N GLY A 197 -0.08 -26.95 11.55
CA GLY A 197 0.82 -27.33 10.46
C GLY A 197 0.14 -27.24 9.08
N VAL A 198 -1.07 -27.78 8.94
CA VAL A 198 -1.83 -27.73 7.68
C VAL A 198 -2.17 -26.29 7.30
N LEU A 199 -2.65 -25.47 8.25
CA LEU A 199 -2.96 -24.07 7.98
C LEU A 199 -1.72 -23.24 7.64
N ALA A 200 -0.56 -23.54 8.23
CA ALA A 200 0.70 -22.90 7.89
C ALA A 200 1.13 -23.22 6.45
N VAL A 201 1.06 -24.48 6.03
CA VAL A 201 1.34 -24.90 4.64
C VAL A 201 0.34 -24.25 3.67
N TYR A 202 -0.93 -24.22 4.04
CA TYR A 202 -1.98 -23.56 3.26
C TYR A 202 -1.68 -22.07 3.08
N ALA A 203 -1.42 -21.33 4.17
CA ALA A 203 -1.08 -19.91 4.16
C ALA A 203 0.19 -19.61 3.34
N PHE A 204 1.23 -20.43 3.49
CA PHE A 204 2.47 -20.30 2.74
C PHE A 204 2.24 -20.49 1.24
N THR A 205 1.55 -21.57 0.86
CA THR A 205 1.24 -21.88 -0.55
C THR A 205 0.39 -20.78 -1.18
N GLY A 206 -0.65 -20.32 -0.47
CA GLY A 206 -1.50 -19.22 -0.94
C GLY A 206 -0.72 -17.93 -1.15
N THR A 207 0.21 -17.62 -0.24
CA THR A 207 1.09 -16.43 -0.33
C THR A 207 2.03 -16.51 -1.53
N VAL A 208 2.67 -17.66 -1.74
CA VAL A 208 3.56 -17.88 -2.91
C VAL A 208 2.76 -17.73 -4.20
N VAL A 209 1.59 -18.37 -4.31
CA VAL A 209 0.72 -18.25 -5.49
C VAL A 209 0.29 -16.79 -5.71
N ALA A 210 -0.16 -16.10 -4.66
CA ALA A 210 -0.56 -14.70 -4.73
C ALA A 210 0.55 -13.80 -5.29
N LEU A 211 1.77 -13.92 -4.75
CA LEU A 211 2.91 -13.09 -5.13
C LEU A 211 3.40 -13.37 -6.55
N TYR A 212 3.62 -14.64 -6.90
CA TYR A 212 4.22 -15.00 -8.18
C TYR A 212 3.24 -14.93 -9.36
N VAL A 213 2.01 -15.40 -9.17
CA VAL A 213 1.02 -15.48 -10.27
C VAL A 213 0.33 -14.13 -10.49
N PHE A 214 0.03 -13.39 -9.43
CA PHE A 214 -0.72 -12.14 -9.52
C PHE A 214 0.15 -10.91 -9.26
N GLY A 215 1.00 -10.93 -8.23
CA GLY A 215 1.84 -9.79 -7.84
C GLY A 215 2.74 -9.29 -8.98
N ASN A 216 3.53 -10.18 -9.59
CA ASN A 216 4.46 -9.81 -10.67
C ASN A 216 3.77 -9.13 -11.88
N PRO A 217 2.70 -9.68 -12.47
CA PRO A 217 1.96 -9.00 -13.54
C PRO A 217 1.34 -7.66 -13.11
N LEU A 218 0.77 -7.57 -11.90
CA LEU A 218 0.15 -6.34 -11.42
C LEU A 218 1.18 -5.20 -11.27
N ILE A 219 2.39 -5.50 -10.78
CA ILE A 219 3.47 -4.52 -10.66
C ILE A 219 3.83 -3.96 -12.04
N GLN A 220 3.99 -4.84 -13.04
CA GLN A 220 4.31 -4.40 -14.40
C GLN A 220 3.18 -3.58 -15.02
N LEU A 221 1.92 -3.99 -14.85
CA LEU A 221 0.77 -3.24 -15.36
C LEU A 221 0.64 -1.86 -14.71
N ASN A 222 0.89 -1.75 -13.40
CA ASN A 222 0.92 -0.46 -12.71
C ASN A 222 2.03 0.43 -13.24
N PHE A 223 3.25 -0.10 -13.42
CA PHE A 223 4.35 0.67 -13.99
C PHE A 223 4.00 1.23 -15.38
N TRP A 224 3.44 0.38 -16.25
CA TRP A 224 2.99 0.83 -17.58
C TRP A 224 1.82 1.80 -17.49
N GLN A 225 0.95 1.70 -16.48
CA GLN A 225 -0.14 2.65 -16.26
C GLN A 225 0.42 4.04 -15.97
N LEU A 226 1.30 4.15 -14.98
CA LEU A 226 1.99 5.39 -14.62
C LEU A 226 2.68 6.01 -15.84
N ARG A 227 3.39 5.19 -16.63
CA ARG A 227 4.07 5.68 -17.83
C ARG A 227 3.11 6.20 -18.89
N ARG A 228 2.05 5.46 -19.19
CA ARG A 228 1.06 5.85 -20.22
C ARG A 228 0.25 7.06 -19.83
N GLU A 229 -0.11 7.19 -18.54
CA GLU A 229 -0.74 8.41 -18.02
C GLU A 229 0.19 9.62 -18.08
N ALA A 230 1.48 9.44 -17.78
CA ALA A 230 2.47 10.50 -17.94
C ALA A 230 2.62 10.93 -19.41
N ASP A 231 2.72 9.97 -20.35
CA ASP A 231 2.80 10.27 -21.79
C ASP A 231 1.53 11.01 -22.28
N PHE A 232 0.35 10.66 -21.77
CA PHE A 232 -0.91 11.37 -22.06
C PHE A 232 -0.89 12.81 -21.51
N ARG A 233 -0.53 13.01 -20.24
CA ARG A 233 -0.42 14.36 -19.64
C ARG A 233 0.62 15.22 -20.36
N PHE A 234 1.76 14.64 -20.72
CA PHE A 234 2.80 15.33 -21.50
C PHE A 234 2.27 15.78 -22.87
N SER A 235 1.46 14.96 -23.54
CA SER A 235 0.86 15.33 -24.83
C SER A 235 -0.06 16.55 -24.69
N LEU A 236 -0.81 16.66 -23.59
CA LEU A 236 -1.63 17.84 -23.28
C LEU A 236 -0.79 19.07 -22.95
N MET A 237 0.32 18.92 -22.22
CA MET A 237 1.25 20.02 -21.96
C MET A 237 1.89 20.55 -23.25
N ARG A 238 2.31 19.65 -24.14
CA ARG A 238 2.84 20.02 -25.47
C ARG A 238 1.81 20.74 -26.32
N LEU A 239 0.54 20.31 -26.30
CA LEU A 239 -0.56 21.01 -26.97
C LEU A 239 -0.66 22.46 -26.47
N ARG A 240 -0.60 22.67 -25.14
CA ARG A 240 -0.65 24.01 -24.54
C ARG A 240 0.55 24.87 -24.93
N GLU A 241 1.75 24.30 -24.91
CA GLU A 241 2.99 25.00 -25.28
C GLU A 241 3.03 25.43 -26.75
N ASN A 242 2.37 24.68 -27.64
CA ASN A 242 2.34 24.93 -29.08
C ASN A 242 0.98 25.46 -29.57
N ALA A 243 0.14 25.97 -28.67
CA ALA A 243 -1.26 26.32 -28.96
C ALA A 243 -1.38 27.36 -30.09
N GLU A 244 -0.49 28.35 -30.12
CA GLU A 244 -0.47 29.39 -31.14
C GLU A 244 -0.19 28.83 -32.54
N SER A 245 0.83 27.98 -32.68
CA SER A 245 1.16 27.32 -33.95
C SER A 245 0.02 26.41 -34.41
N ILE A 246 -0.56 25.63 -33.50
CA ILE A 246 -1.67 24.73 -33.82
C ILE A 246 -2.89 25.52 -34.30
N ALA A 247 -3.24 26.61 -33.62
CA ALA A 247 -4.36 27.47 -34.00
C ALA A 247 -4.12 28.16 -35.36
N PHE A 248 -2.88 28.60 -35.62
CA PHE A 248 -2.51 29.23 -36.89
C PHE A 248 -2.61 28.26 -38.07
N TYR A 249 -2.14 27.02 -37.89
CA TYR A 249 -2.16 25.98 -38.93
C TYR A 249 -3.44 25.13 -38.95
N ARG A 250 -4.42 25.40 -38.06
CA ARG A 250 -5.66 24.60 -37.90
C ARG A 250 -5.39 23.10 -37.72
N GLY A 251 -4.39 22.79 -36.88
CA GLY A 251 -3.90 21.43 -36.63
C GLY A 251 -4.69 20.63 -35.58
N GLU A 252 -5.83 21.12 -35.11
CA GLU A 252 -6.53 20.60 -33.93
C GLU A 252 -6.98 19.14 -34.12
N ALA A 253 -7.45 18.78 -35.32
CA ALA A 253 -7.88 17.42 -35.62
C ALA A 253 -6.71 16.41 -35.55
N GLN A 254 -5.53 16.82 -36.02
CA GLN A 254 -4.33 15.98 -35.98
C GLN A 254 -3.84 15.79 -34.54
N GLU A 255 -3.78 16.87 -33.77
CA GLU A 255 -3.40 16.81 -32.35
C GLU A 255 -4.42 16.02 -31.53
N ARG A 256 -5.73 16.15 -31.83
CA ARG A 256 -6.78 15.33 -31.20
C ARG A 256 -6.55 13.85 -31.43
N ALA A 257 -6.30 13.43 -32.67
CA ALA A 257 -6.01 12.03 -33.00
C ALA A 257 -4.74 11.52 -32.30
N HIS A 258 -3.70 12.35 -32.18
CA HIS A 258 -2.49 12.01 -31.45
C HIS A 258 -2.74 11.78 -29.95
N ILE A 259 -3.45 12.71 -29.31
CA ILE A 259 -3.81 12.64 -27.89
C ILE A 259 -4.73 11.44 -27.62
N ASP A 260 -5.70 11.18 -28.50
CA ASP A 260 -6.58 10.01 -28.39
C ASP A 260 -5.80 8.70 -28.44
N GLY A 261 -4.79 8.59 -29.33
CA GLY A 261 -3.91 7.42 -29.36
C GLY A 261 -3.24 7.16 -28.01
N LYS A 262 -2.73 8.22 -27.34
CA LYS A 262 -2.12 8.09 -26.01
C LYS A 262 -3.15 7.75 -24.93
N PHE A 263 -4.33 8.36 -24.99
CA PHE A 263 -5.43 8.10 -24.06
C PHE A 263 -5.92 6.65 -24.15
N HIS A 264 -6.16 6.13 -25.35
CA HIS A 264 -6.59 4.75 -25.56
C HIS A 264 -5.56 3.75 -25.02
N LEU A 265 -4.27 3.99 -25.23
CA LEU A 265 -3.24 3.15 -24.64
C LEU A 265 -3.31 3.13 -23.11
N ALA A 266 -3.56 4.26 -22.46
CA ALA A 266 -3.72 4.32 -21.00
C ALA A 266 -4.97 3.55 -20.53
N ILE A 267 -6.10 3.72 -21.21
CA ILE A 267 -7.36 3.03 -20.89
C ILE A 267 -7.29 1.52 -21.12
N ASP A 268 -6.64 1.08 -22.20
CA ASP A 268 -6.46 -0.35 -22.50
C ASP A 268 -5.60 -1.03 -21.44
N ASN A 269 -4.54 -0.36 -20.99
CA ASN A 269 -3.70 -0.87 -19.90
C ASN A 269 -4.48 -0.90 -18.58
N PHE A 270 -5.25 0.13 -18.28
CA PHE A 270 -6.11 0.17 -17.11
C PHE A 270 -7.16 -0.95 -17.11
N THR A 271 -7.75 -1.26 -18.27
CA THR A 271 -8.69 -2.37 -18.44
C THR A 271 -8.02 -3.72 -18.14
N ARG A 272 -6.77 -3.91 -18.58
CA ARG A 272 -5.98 -5.11 -18.23
C ARG A 272 -5.70 -5.19 -16.73
N LEU A 273 -5.42 -4.05 -16.10
CA LEU A 273 -5.20 -3.93 -14.66
C LEU A 273 -6.47 -4.31 -13.89
N ILE A 274 -7.65 -3.81 -14.28
CA ILE A 274 -8.95 -4.18 -13.69
C ILE A 274 -9.18 -5.69 -13.76
N ARG A 275 -8.97 -6.32 -14.93
CA ARG A 275 -9.18 -7.78 -15.08
C ARG A 275 -8.24 -8.58 -14.18
N LYS A 276 -6.96 -8.18 -14.09
CA LYS A 276 -6.00 -8.85 -13.21
C LYS A 276 -6.30 -8.62 -11.74
N GLN A 277 -6.75 -7.43 -11.35
CA GLN A 277 -7.20 -7.14 -10.00
C GLN A 277 -8.44 -7.97 -9.64
N CYS A 278 -9.41 -8.11 -10.54
CA CYS A 278 -10.58 -8.95 -10.36
C CYS A 278 -10.18 -10.41 -10.11
N SER A 279 -9.25 -10.94 -10.90
CA SER A 279 -8.74 -12.30 -10.74
C SER A 279 -7.99 -12.51 -9.41
N LEU A 280 -7.16 -11.55 -8.98
CA LEU A 280 -6.52 -11.56 -7.66
C LEU A 280 -7.56 -11.52 -6.54
N ASN A 281 -8.56 -10.64 -6.64
CA ASN A 281 -9.64 -10.54 -5.67
C ASN A 281 -10.41 -11.85 -5.57
N LEU A 282 -10.72 -12.49 -6.71
CA LEU A 282 -11.39 -13.80 -6.74
C LEU A 282 -10.55 -14.84 -5.98
N PHE A 283 -9.26 -14.94 -6.30
CA PHE A 283 -8.35 -15.85 -5.58
C PHE A 283 -8.32 -15.56 -4.07
N GLN A 284 -8.13 -14.31 -3.66
CA GLN A 284 -8.09 -13.92 -2.25
C GLN A 284 -9.40 -14.22 -1.52
N ARG A 285 -10.55 -13.95 -2.15
CA ARG A 285 -11.88 -14.23 -1.58
C ARG A 285 -12.09 -15.74 -1.42
N THR A 286 -11.79 -16.54 -2.44
CA THR A 286 -11.89 -18.00 -2.36
C THR A 286 -10.95 -18.56 -1.30
N PHE A 287 -9.69 -18.11 -1.29
CA PHE A 287 -8.68 -18.56 -0.33
C PHE A 287 -9.08 -18.25 1.11
N SER A 288 -9.65 -17.08 1.37
CA SER A 288 -10.17 -16.69 2.68
C SER A 288 -11.45 -17.44 3.07
N GLN A 289 -12.36 -17.69 2.13
CA GLN A 289 -13.61 -18.39 2.43
C GLN A 289 -13.39 -19.89 2.70
N LEU A 290 -12.42 -20.52 2.04
CA LEU A 290 -12.10 -21.95 2.25
C LEU A 290 -11.66 -22.25 3.69
N THR A 291 -11.05 -21.28 4.39
CA THR A 291 -10.68 -21.46 5.81
C THR A 291 -11.86 -21.57 6.75
N LEU A 292 -13.09 -21.29 6.30
CA LEU A 292 -14.30 -21.59 7.07
C LEU A 292 -14.53 -23.09 7.20
N VAL A 293 -14.27 -23.86 6.14
CA VAL A 293 -14.63 -25.30 6.06
C VAL A 293 -13.45 -26.21 6.38
N LEU A 294 -12.23 -25.79 6.02
CA LEU A 294 -11.01 -26.59 6.20
C LEU A 294 -10.81 -27.12 7.63
N PRO A 295 -10.93 -26.30 8.70
CA PRO A 295 -10.77 -26.80 10.06
C PRO A 295 -11.78 -27.90 10.42
N PHE A 296 -13.05 -27.76 10.00
CA PHE A 296 -14.08 -28.76 10.27
C PHE A 296 -13.78 -30.08 9.57
N MET A 297 -13.35 -30.07 8.30
CA MET A 297 -13.04 -31.33 7.60
C MET A 297 -11.84 -32.06 8.21
N ILE A 298 -10.83 -31.31 8.67
CA ILE A 298 -9.64 -31.91 9.29
C ILE A 298 -9.99 -32.48 10.67
N LEU A 299 -10.77 -31.76 11.46
CA LEU A 299 -11.21 -32.20 12.79
C LEU A 299 -12.27 -33.30 12.72
N ALA A 300 -13.08 -33.36 11.65
CA ALA A 300 -14.09 -34.39 11.46
C ALA A 300 -13.49 -35.79 11.51
N ASN A 301 -12.35 -36.02 10.87
CA ASN A 301 -11.64 -37.31 10.93
C ASN A 301 -11.12 -37.69 12.33
N GLY A 302 -11.10 -36.76 13.28
CA GLY A 302 -10.71 -37.01 14.67
C GLY A 302 -11.90 -37.23 15.61
N VAL A 303 -13.14 -36.98 15.16
CA VAL A 303 -14.37 -37.03 15.99
C VAL A 303 -15.40 -38.02 15.44
N LEU A 304 -15.45 -38.21 14.11
CA LEU A 304 -16.24 -39.23 13.41
C LEU A 304 -15.39 -40.48 13.18
#